data_AF-A0A963V416-F1
#
_entry.id   AF-A0A963V416-F1
#
_cell.length_a   1.000
_cell.length_b   1.000
_cell.length_c   1.000
_cell.angle_alpha   90.00
_cell.angle_beta   90.00
_cell.angle_gamma   90.00
#
_symmetry.space_group_name_H-M   'P 1'
#
loop_
_entity.id
_entity.type
_entity.pdbx_description
1 polymer ?
#
loop_
_entity_poly.entity_id
_entity_poly.type
_entity_poly.pdbx_seq_one_letter_code
_entity_poly.pdbx_strand_id
1 'polypeptide(L)'
;MPFLIGLLGLIAVAYLWMSRVRHAAEMTNELANMAGDVLAAARRLGFRRRTNIHPVESIEDTVIGIGALAQAFIELGGLPTEEQQNRLITSLQAHTGKSLQEAEETLILGRWIIAQCNGPEPAIDRLLRRLVRLDRTGSFEPLMAVLNDVAKAGRTGEISDKQMDALTEIARQYKVR
;
A
#
# COMPACT_ATOMS: atom_id res chain seq x y z
N MET A 1 -22.06 29.21 30.95
CA MET A 1 -20.89 28.30 30.99
C MET A 1 -20.71 27.54 29.65
N PRO A 2 -20.53 28.20 28.50
CA PRO A 2 -20.30 27.52 27.21
C PRO A 2 -18.83 27.14 26.94
N PHE A 3 -17.88 27.74 27.68
CA PHE A 3 -16.44 27.53 27.47
C PHE A 3 -15.96 26.13 27.84
N LEU A 4 -16.59 25.47 28.81
CA LEU A 4 -16.24 24.12 29.24
C LEU A 4 -16.63 23.06 28.18
N ILE A 5 -17.75 23.25 27.48
CA ILE A 5 -18.21 22.35 26.41
C ILE A 5 -17.35 22.54 25.15
N GLY A 6 -17.00 23.79 24.81
CA GLY A 6 -16.07 24.08 23.72
C GLY A 6 -14.69 23.48 23.94
N LEU A 7 -14.18 23.54 25.17
CA LEU A 7 -12.88 22.97 25.54
C LEU A 7 -12.89 21.43 25.49
N LEU A 8 -13.96 20.79 25.96
CA LEU A 8 -14.14 19.33 25.86
C LEU A 8 -14.23 18.86 24.41
N GLY A 9 -14.91 19.60 23.54
CA GLY A 9 -14.97 19.31 22.11
C GLY A 9 -13.59 19.41 21.44
N LEU A 10 -12.80 20.42 21.77
CA LEU A 10 -11.45 20.62 21.23
C LEU A 10 -10.48 19.52 21.70
N ILE A 11 -10.60 19.10 22.96
CA ILE A 11 -9.83 17.96 23.52
C ILE A 11 -10.24 16.64 22.85
N ALA A 12 -11.54 16.41 22.59
CA ALA A 12 -11.99 15.21 21.89
C ALA A 12 -11.50 15.15 20.44
N VAL A 13 -11.53 16.28 19.72
CA VAL A 13 -10.98 16.38 18.36
C VAL A 13 -9.46 16.17 18.37
N ALA A 14 -8.74 16.80 19.30
CA ALA A 14 -7.31 16.60 19.45
C ALA A 14 -6.95 15.15 19.82
N TYR A 15 -7.74 14.50 20.68
CA TYR A 15 -7.55 13.10 21.06
C TYR A 15 -7.77 12.16 19.87
N LEU A 16 -8.81 12.39 19.06
CA LEU A 16 -9.08 11.63 17.84
C LEU A 16 -8.01 11.86 16.76
N TRP A 17 -7.45 13.08 16.69
CA TRP A 17 -6.32 13.39 15.80
C TRP A 17 -5.01 12.74 16.29
N MET A 18 -4.82 12.66 17.61
CA MET A 18 -3.61 12.08 18.21
C MET A 18 -3.64 10.55 18.19
N SER A 19 -4.81 9.91 18.31
CA SER A 19 -4.97 8.47 18.07
C SER A 19 -4.75 8.10 16.59
N ARG A 20 -5.11 8.98 15.65
CA ARG A 20 -4.79 8.84 14.22
C ARG A 20 -3.29 8.85 13.91
N VAL A 21 -2.49 9.57 14.69
CA VAL A 21 -1.02 9.67 14.49
C VAL A 21 -0.26 8.60 15.28
N ARG A 22 -0.75 8.20 16.46
CA ARG A 22 -0.05 7.24 17.32
C ARG A 22 0.01 5.81 16.78
N HIS A 23 -0.96 5.39 15.97
CA HIS A 23 -0.89 4.09 15.29
C HIS A 23 0.23 3.99 14.23
N ALA A 24 0.84 5.10 13.80
CA ALA A 24 2.04 5.07 12.97
C ALA A 24 3.33 4.84 13.76
N ALA A 25 3.33 5.16 15.07
CA ALA A 25 4.53 5.13 15.91
C ALA A 25 4.65 3.86 16.78
N GLU A 26 3.54 3.21 17.13
CA GLU A 26 3.55 1.99 17.96
C GLU A 26 3.86 0.70 17.15
N MET A 27 3.81 0.75 15.82
CA MET A 27 4.08 -0.41 14.96
C MET A 27 5.56 -0.84 14.96
N THR A 28 6.51 -0.02 15.41
CA THR A 28 7.95 -0.30 15.22
C THR A 28 8.46 -1.57 15.92
N ASN A 29 7.86 -1.98 17.04
CA ASN A 29 8.26 -3.19 17.77
C ASN A 29 7.49 -4.46 17.32
N GLU A 30 6.21 -4.36 16.96
CA GLU A 30 5.45 -5.49 16.40
C GLU A 30 5.91 -5.87 14.99
N LEU A 31 6.35 -4.88 14.20
CA LEU A 31 6.91 -5.08 12.85
C LEU A 31 8.16 -5.99 12.85
N ALA A 32 8.96 -6.00 13.92
CA ALA A 32 10.18 -6.81 13.99
C ALA A 32 9.88 -8.31 14.15
N ASN A 33 8.93 -8.68 15.01
CA ASN A 33 8.51 -10.07 15.18
C ASN A 33 7.70 -10.55 13.97
N MET A 34 6.83 -9.70 13.40
CA MET A 34 6.10 -10.02 12.17
C MET A 34 7.02 -10.16 10.95
N ALA A 35 8.16 -9.47 10.91
CA ALA A 35 9.09 -9.54 9.77
C ALA A 35 9.59 -10.98 9.51
N GLY A 36 9.74 -11.81 10.55
CA GLY A 36 10.14 -13.21 10.38
C GLY A 36 9.13 -14.01 9.55
N ASP A 37 7.87 -13.97 9.96
CA ASP A 37 6.77 -14.71 9.31
C ASP A 37 6.44 -14.13 7.93
N VAL A 38 6.44 -12.79 7.82
CA VAL A 38 6.28 -12.08 6.54
C VAL A 38 7.37 -12.50 5.57
N LEU A 39 8.64 -12.54 5.99
CA LEU A 39 9.74 -12.93 5.11
C LEU A 39 9.71 -14.42 4.78
N ALA A 40 9.18 -15.28 5.67
CA ALA A 40 8.97 -16.69 5.36
C ALA A 40 7.89 -16.89 4.30
N ALA A 41 6.77 -16.17 4.38
CA ALA A 41 5.74 -16.13 3.34
C ALA A 41 6.28 -15.56 2.03
N ALA A 42 7.00 -14.44 2.11
CA ALA A 42 7.62 -13.79 0.96
C ALA A 42 8.56 -14.73 0.17
N ARG A 43 9.29 -15.63 0.85
CA ARG A 43 10.13 -16.62 0.17
C ARG A 43 9.33 -17.60 -0.69
N ARG A 44 8.09 -17.93 -0.33
CA ARG A 44 7.19 -18.77 -1.16
C ARG A 44 6.79 -18.06 -2.44
N LEU A 45 6.59 -16.73 -2.36
CA LEU A 45 6.35 -15.86 -3.51
C LEU A 45 7.61 -15.59 -4.35
N GLY A 46 8.76 -16.19 -4.00
CA GLY A 46 10.03 -15.97 -4.68
C GLY A 46 10.77 -14.69 -4.26
N PHE A 47 10.25 -13.91 -3.32
CA PHE A 47 10.95 -12.73 -2.81
C PHE A 47 12.14 -13.14 -1.93
N ARG A 48 13.32 -12.62 -2.25
CA ARG A 48 14.54 -12.84 -1.48
C ARG A 48 15.18 -11.52 -1.11
N ARG A 49 15.11 -11.17 0.17
CA ARG A 49 15.82 -10.01 0.71
C ARG A 49 17.31 -10.18 0.51
N ARG A 50 17.95 -9.22 -0.14
CA ARG A 50 19.41 -9.15 -0.25
C ARG A 50 19.95 -8.16 0.78
N THR A 51 21.13 -8.47 1.33
CA THR A 51 21.85 -7.58 2.25
C THR A 51 22.34 -6.35 1.51
N ASN A 52 22.40 -5.21 2.22
CA ASN A 52 22.95 -3.95 1.72
C ASN A 52 22.21 -3.29 0.54
N ILE A 53 20.98 -3.72 0.23
CA ILE A 53 20.07 -3.01 -0.68
C ILE A 53 18.71 -2.79 -0.04
N HIS A 54 18.01 -1.75 -0.48
CA HIS A 54 16.65 -1.48 0.00
C HIS A 54 15.71 -2.63 -0.42
N PRO A 55 14.78 -3.08 0.44
CA PRO A 55 13.91 -4.24 0.13
C PRO A 55 13.09 -4.10 -1.15
N VAL A 56 12.64 -2.89 -1.50
CA VAL A 56 11.99 -2.61 -2.80
C VAL A 56 12.85 -3.05 -3.99
N GLU A 57 14.16 -2.85 -3.93
CA GLU A 57 15.07 -3.23 -5.02
C GLU A 57 15.25 -4.76 -5.14
N SER A 58 14.82 -5.51 -4.12
CA SER A 58 14.82 -6.98 -4.13
C SER A 58 13.55 -7.58 -4.76
N ILE A 59 12.55 -6.77 -5.12
CA ILE A 59 11.33 -7.25 -5.79
C ILE A 59 11.70 -7.71 -7.20
N GLU A 60 11.39 -8.95 -7.56
CA GLU A 60 11.61 -9.49 -8.91
C GLU A 60 10.31 -9.90 -9.62
N ASP A 61 9.27 -10.25 -8.85
CA ASP A 61 7.92 -10.53 -9.36
C ASP A 61 7.12 -9.21 -9.47
N THR A 62 6.58 -8.93 -10.66
CA THR A 62 5.75 -7.75 -10.91
C THR A 62 4.46 -7.75 -10.09
N VAL A 63 3.90 -8.91 -9.75
CA VAL A 63 2.69 -9.00 -8.93
C VAL A 63 2.93 -8.48 -7.51
N ILE A 64 4.10 -8.78 -6.94
CA ILE A 64 4.50 -8.23 -5.64
C ILE A 64 4.58 -6.70 -5.71
N GLY A 65 5.16 -6.17 -6.79
CA GLY A 65 5.22 -4.73 -7.02
C GLY A 65 3.84 -4.08 -7.18
N ILE A 66 2.93 -4.71 -7.93
CA ILE A 66 1.55 -4.25 -8.12
C ILE A 66 0.80 -4.23 -6.78
N GLY A 67 0.83 -5.34 -6.03
CA GLY A 67 0.13 -5.43 -4.75
C GLY A 67 0.68 -4.46 -3.70
N ALA A 68 2.00 -4.29 -3.62
CA ALA A 68 2.62 -3.31 -2.73
C ALA A 68 2.26 -1.87 -3.13
N LEU A 69 2.26 -1.56 -4.43
CA LEU A 69 1.93 -0.22 -4.92
C LEU A 69 0.45 0.10 -4.71
N ALA A 70 -0.45 -0.87 -4.95
CA ALA A 70 -1.88 -0.73 -4.71
C ALA A 70 -2.22 -0.59 -3.20
N GLN A 71 -1.52 -1.32 -2.33
CA GLN A 71 -1.62 -1.14 -0.88
C GLN A 71 -1.18 0.26 -0.45
N ALA A 72 -0.07 0.76 -0.99
CA ALA A 72 0.41 2.12 -0.70
C ALA A 72 -0.57 3.19 -1.22
N PHE A 73 -1.19 2.94 -2.38
CA PHE A 73 -2.18 3.82 -2.98
C PHE A 73 -3.44 3.96 -2.13
N ILE A 74 -4.00 2.87 -1.59
CA ILE A 74 -5.16 2.98 -0.70
C ILE A 74 -4.79 3.66 0.63
N GLU A 75 -3.57 3.45 1.13
CA GLU A 75 -3.07 4.10 2.36
C GLU A 75 -2.78 5.60 2.18
N LEU A 76 -2.49 6.07 0.97
CA LEU A 76 -2.43 7.50 0.65
C LEU A 76 -3.78 8.20 0.84
N GLY A 77 -4.87 7.49 0.57
CA GLY A 77 -6.24 7.98 0.79
C GLY A 77 -6.64 8.07 2.27
N GLY A 78 -5.81 7.54 3.17
CA GLY A 78 -6.07 7.43 4.60
C GLY A 78 -6.11 5.97 5.06
N LEU A 79 -6.79 5.71 6.17
CA LEU A 79 -6.93 4.34 6.69
C LEU A 79 -7.80 3.50 5.74
N PRO A 80 -7.26 2.40 5.18
CA PRO A 80 -8.02 1.55 4.26
C PRO A 80 -9.23 0.91 4.93
N THR A 81 -10.37 0.86 4.24
CA THR A 81 -11.55 0.13 4.72
C THR A 81 -11.38 -1.38 4.52
N GLU A 82 -12.15 -2.18 5.26
CA GLU A 82 -12.19 -3.64 5.08
C GLU A 82 -12.67 -4.00 3.66
N GLU A 83 -13.66 -3.27 3.13
CA GLU A 83 -14.14 -3.44 1.77
C GLU A 83 -13.04 -3.19 0.73
N GLN A 84 -12.23 -2.14 0.90
CA GLN A 84 -11.10 -1.87 0.01
C GLN A 84 -10.02 -2.96 0.11
N GLN A 85 -9.76 -3.50 1.31
CA GLN A 85 -8.81 -4.60 1.49
C GLN A 85 -9.30 -5.89 0.82
N ASN A 86 -10.58 -6.26 1.01
CA ASN A 86 -11.19 -7.41 0.36
C ASN A 86 -11.23 -7.24 -1.16
N ARG A 87 -11.51 -6.03 -1.63
CA ARG A 87 -11.47 -5.70 -3.07
C ARG A 87 -10.06 -5.81 -3.62
N LEU A 88 -9.05 -5.39 -2.86
CA LEU A 88 -7.65 -5.47 -3.29
C LEU A 88 -7.21 -6.92 -3.47
N ILE A 89 -7.57 -7.83 -2.56
CA ILE A 89 -7.28 -9.27 -2.68
C ILE A 89 -7.94 -9.84 -3.94
N THR A 90 -9.26 -9.65 -4.07
CA THR A 90 -10.02 -10.22 -5.19
C THR A 90 -9.59 -9.65 -6.55
N SER A 91 -9.26 -8.36 -6.60
CA SER A 91 -8.76 -7.70 -7.79
C SER A 91 -7.36 -8.18 -8.19
N LEU A 92 -6.46 -8.38 -7.23
CA LEU A 92 -5.15 -8.99 -7.49
C LEU A 92 -5.31 -10.37 -8.12
N GLN A 93 -6.18 -11.22 -7.58
CA GLN A 93 -6.42 -12.55 -8.16
C GLN A 93 -6.94 -12.43 -9.60
N ALA A 94 -7.93 -11.56 -9.84
CA ALA A 94 -8.56 -11.39 -11.15
C ALA A 94 -7.59 -10.91 -12.23
N HIS A 95 -6.69 -9.97 -11.91
CA HIS A 95 -5.83 -9.33 -12.91
C HIS A 95 -4.41 -9.91 -12.98
N THR A 96 -4.04 -10.81 -12.06
CA THR A 96 -2.70 -11.42 -12.04
C THR A 96 -2.71 -12.94 -12.07
N GLY A 97 -3.88 -13.58 -11.94
CA GLY A 97 -4.03 -15.03 -11.95
C GLY A 97 -3.48 -15.73 -10.70
N LYS A 98 -3.09 -14.98 -9.67
CA LYS A 98 -2.60 -15.52 -8.39
C LYS A 98 -3.72 -16.16 -7.58
N SER A 99 -3.36 -17.16 -6.78
CA SER A 99 -4.27 -17.75 -5.79
C SER A 99 -4.61 -16.77 -4.66
N LEU A 100 -5.65 -17.08 -3.89
CA LEU A 100 -6.05 -16.28 -2.71
C LEU A 100 -4.88 -16.14 -1.74
N GLN A 101 -4.23 -17.26 -1.42
CA GLN A 101 -3.08 -17.29 -0.53
C GLN A 101 -1.94 -16.40 -1.05
N GLU A 102 -1.60 -16.49 -2.34
CA GLU A 102 -0.54 -15.65 -2.90
C GLU A 102 -0.90 -14.16 -2.89
N ALA A 103 -2.16 -13.80 -3.12
CA ALA A 103 -2.63 -12.43 -3.04
C ALA A 103 -2.54 -11.88 -1.60
N GLU A 104 -2.99 -12.64 -0.60
CA GLU A 104 -2.88 -12.27 0.81
C GLU A 104 -1.42 -12.11 1.25
N GLU A 105 -0.56 -13.08 0.92
CA GLU A 105 0.87 -13.03 1.21
C GLU A 105 1.55 -11.84 0.52
N THR A 106 1.11 -11.50 -0.70
CA THR A 106 1.58 -10.33 -1.44
C THR A 106 1.24 -9.04 -0.72
N LEU A 107 0.04 -8.90 -0.17
CA LEU A 107 -0.37 -7.71 0.57
C LEU A 107 0.33 -7.58 1.92
N ILE A 108 0.53 -8.70 2.62
CA ILE A 108 1.31 -8.76 3.85
C ILE A 108 2.75 -8.28 3.60
N LEU A 109 3.38 -8.79 2.54
CA LEU A 109 4.71 -8.35 2.11
C LEU A 109 4.69 -6.88 1.68
N GLY A 110 3.68 -6.44 0.92
CA GLY A 110 3.52 -5.07 0.48
C GLY A 110 3.47 -4.08 1.64
N ARG A 111 2.68 -4.37 2.67
CA ARG A 111 2.61 -3.57 3.91
C ARG A 111 3.97 -3.48 4.60
N TRP A 112 4.69 -4.59 4.70
CA TRP A 112 6.04 -4.57 5.26
C TRP A 112 7.00 -3.71 4.43
N ILE A 113 6.97 -3.82 3.10
CA ILE A 113 7.81 -3.01 2.19
C ILE A 113 7.50 -1.51 2.35
N ILE A 114 6.23 -1.13 2.48
CA ILE A 114 5.81 0.25 2.71
C ILE A 114 6.40 0.78 4.02
N ALA A 115 6.37 -0.02 5.10
CA ALA A 115 7.00 0.35 6.36
C ALA A 115 8.51 0.57 6.22
N GLN A 116 9.20 -0.24 5.41
CA GLN A 116 10.64 -0.03 5.12
C GLN A 116 10.92 1.26 4.32
N CYS A 117 9.92 1.79 3.60
CA CYS A 117 10.03 3.05 2.86
C CYS A 117 9.76 4.29 3.73
N ASN A 118 9.43 4.13 5.02
CA ASN A 118 8.91 5.18 5.91
C ASN A 118 7.51 5.69 5.50
N GLY A 119 6.65 4.81 5.00
CA GLY A 119 5.23 5.11 4.74
C GLY A 119 4.84 5.07 3.26
N PRO A 120 3.53 5.28 2.96
CA PRO A 120 2.96 5.05 1.62
C PRO A 120 3.46 6.04 0.56
N GLU A 121 3.61 7.31 0.92
CA GLU A 121 4.04 8.38 0.01
C GLU A 121 5.46 8.14 -0.54
N PRO A 122 6.51 7.93 0.27
CA PRO A 122 7.83 7.55 -0.23
C PRO A 122 7.90 6.14 -0.82
N ALA A 123 6.95 5.26 -0.51
CA ALA A 123 6.88 3.92 -1.09
C ALA A 123 6.43 3.94 -2.55
N ILE A 124 5.42 4.75 -2.89
CA ILE A 124 4.87 4.81 -4.25
C ILE A 124 5.95 5.11 -5.28
N ASP A 125 6.72 6.16 -5.06
CA ASP A 125 7.76 6.58 -6.00
C ASP A 125 8.86 5.52 -6.18
N ARG A 126 9.26 4.84 -5.09
CA ARG A 126 10.25 3.74 -5.15
C ARG A 126 9.68 2.50 -5.84
N LEU A 127 8.49 2.08 -5.46
CA LEU A 127 7.81 0.90 -5.99
C LEU A 127 7.49 1.08 -7.47
N LEU A 128 6.99 2.25 -7.86
CA LEU A 128 6.68 2.59 -9.25
C LEU A 128 7.94 2.54 -10.12
N ARG A 129 9.04 3.19 -9.69
CA ARG A 129 10.33 3.08 -10.41
C ARG A 129 10.84 1.66 -10.50
N ARG A 130 10.62 0.83 -9.47
CA ARG A 130 11.02 -0.58 -9.51
C ARG A 130 10.15 -1.35 -10.49
N LEU A 131 8.84 -1.16 -10.45
CA LEU A 131 7.87 -1.86 -11.29
C LEU A 131 8.07 -1.52 -12.77
N VAL A 132 8.27 -0.24 -13.12
CA VAL A 132 8.60 0.19 -14.49
C VAL A 132 9.92 -0.42 -14.98
N ARG A 133 10.92 -0.59 -14.10
CA ARG A 133 12.17 -1.31 -14.44
C ARG A 133 11.95 -2.81 -14.67
N LEU A 134 10.91 -3.39 -14.06
CA LEU A 134 10.53 -4.80 -14.20
C LEU A 134 9.53 -5.06 -15.35
N ASP A 135 8.96 -4.00 -15.94
CA ASP A 135 7.83 -3.98 -16.91
C ASP A 135 8.07 -4.73 -18.24
N ARG A 136 9.07 -5.61 -18.32
CA ARG A 136 9.23 -6.57 -19.43
C ARG A 136 7.99 -7.46 -19.61
N THR A 137 7.14 -7.57 -18.59
CA THR A 137 5.96 -8.43 -18.54
C THR A 137 4.64 -7.68 -18.75
N GLY A 138 4.64 -6.35 -18.92
CA GLY A 138 3.42 -5.56 -19.10
C GLY A 138 2.61 -5.39 -17.80
N SER A 139 3.20 -4.76 -16.79
CA SER A 139 2.58 -4.53 -15.48
C SER A 139 1.64 -3.33 -15.42
N PHE A 140 1.63 -2.46 -16.44
CA PHE A 140 0.78 -1.26 -16.45
C PHE A 140 -0.72 -1.56 -16.39
N GLU A 141 -1.21 -2.39 -17.31
CA GLU A 141 -2.63 -2.74 -17.41
C GLU A 141 -3.16 -3.41 -16.13
N PRO A 142 -2.54 -4.48 -15.58
CA PRO A 142 -3.02 -5.09 -14.35
C PRO A 142 -2.89 -4.15 -13.14
N LEU A 143 -1.87 -3.28 -13.09
CA LEU A 143 -1.79 -2.25 -12.06
C LEU A 143 -2.99 -1.31 -12.12
N MET A 144 -3.26 -0.72 -13.29
CA MET A 144 -4.35 0.25 -13.44
C MET A 144 -5.72 -0.40 -13.19
N ALA A 145 -5.90 -1.66 -13.59
CA ALA A 145 -7.11 -2.42 -13.31
C ALA A 145 -7.31 -2.59 -11.79
N VAL A 146 -6.26 -2.98 -11.06
CA VAL A 146 -6.30 -3.12 -9.60
C VAL A 146 -6.59 -1.79 -8.91
N LEU A 147 -5.90 -0.70 -9.30
CA LEU A 147 -6.10 0.63 -8.71
C LEU A 147 -7.54 1.14 -8.92
N ASN A 148 -8.11 0.91 -10.11
CA ASN A 148 -9.48 1.30 -10.42
C ASN A 148 -10.50 0.51 -9.59
N ASP A 149 -10.29 -0.79 -9.44
CA ASP A 149 -11.15 -1.65 -8.63
C ASP A 149 -11.21 -1.22 -7.17
N VAL A 150 -10.05 -0.92 -6.56
CA VAL A 150 -9.97 -0.52 -5.15
C VAL A 150 -10.41 0.92 -4.90
N ALA A 151 -10.23 1.81 -5.87
CA ALA A 151 -10.76 3.18 -5.80
C ALA A 151 -12.29 3.17 -5.72
N LYS A 152 -12.95 2.34 -6.55
CA LYS A 152 -14.42 2.19 -6.56
C LYS A 152 -14.99 1.57 -5.28
N ALA A 153 -14.21 0.75 -4.57
CA ALA A 153 -14.59 0.18 -3.28
C ALA A 153 -14.40 1.14 -2.11
N GLY A 154 -13.91 2.37 -2.35
CA GLY A 154 -13.85 3.40 -1.31
C GLY A 154 -15.25 3.85 -0.89
N ARG A 155 -15.43 4.19 0.40
CA ARG A 155 -16.73 4.60 0.97
C ARG A 155 -17.45 5.72 0.21
N THR A 156 -16.70 6.65 -0.35
CA THR A 156 -17.24 7.77 -1.14
C THR A 156 -17.19 7.49 -2.64
N GLY A 157 -16.47 6.45 -3.08
CA GLY A 157 -16.06 6.25 -4.47
C GLY A 157 -15.14 7.35 -5.02
N GLU A 158 -14.72 8.29 -4.17
CA GLU A 158 -13.90 9.43 -4.53
C GLU A 158 -12.42 9.14 -4.23
N ILE A 159 -11.56 9.60 -5.13
CA ILE A 159 -10.10 9.49 -5.04
C ILE A 159 -9.59 10.78 -4.38
N SER A 160 -8.68 10.66 -3.41
CA SER A 160 -8.08 11.84 -2.76
C SER A 160 -7.11 12.57 -3.68
N ASP A 161 -6.80 13.84 -3.40
CA ASP A 161 -5.80 14.62 -4.16
C ASP A 161 -4.45 13.88 -4.25
N LYS A 162 -3.99 13.31 -3.13
CA LYS A 162 -2.74 12.52 -3.08
C LYS A 162 -2.79 11.28 -3.98
N GLN A 163 -3.94 10.63 -4.04
CA GLN A 163 -4.14 9.48 -4.91
C GLN A 163 -4.20 9.91 -6.39
N MET A 164 -4.83 11.04 -6.69
CA MET A 164 -4.84 11.61 -8.03
C MET A 164 -3.43 11.98 -8.52
N ASP A 165 -2.61 12.58 -7.66
CA ASP A 165 -1.21 12.86 -7.92
C ASP A 165 -0.43 11.57 -8.21
N ALA A 166 -0.66 10.52 -7.41
CA ALA A 166 -0.06 9.21 -7.63
C ALA A 166 -0.47 8.59 -8.98
N LEU A 167 -1.74 8.68 -9.39
CA LEU A 167 -2.20 8.20 -10.70
C LEU A 167 -1.53 8.97 -11.85
N THR A 168 -1.42 10.29 -11.70
CA THR A 168 -0.75 11.15 -12.67
C THR A 168 0.73 10.77 -12.82
N GLU A 169 1.40 10.52 -11.70
CA GLU A 169 2.80 10.07 -11.67
C GLU A 169 2.96 8.67 -12.30
N ILE A 170 2.03 7.73 -12.04
CA ILE A 170 2.01 6.41 -12.67
C ILE A 170 1.91 6.55 -14.19
N ALA A 171 0.93 7.30 -14.70
CA ALA A 171 0.75 7.50 -16.14
C ALA A 171 2.02 8.11 -16.79
N ARG A 172 2.62 9.10 -16.12
CA ARG A 172 3.85 9.74 -16.57
C ARG A 172 5.03 8.77 -16.66
N GLN A 173 5.24 7.93 -15.65
CA GLN A 173 6.38 7.00 -15.57
C GLN A 173 6.28 5.86 -16.59
N TYR A 174 5.07 5.36 -16.84
CA TYR A 174 4.81 4.37 -17.90
C TYR A 174 4.82 4.97 -19.32
N LYS A 175 5.01 6.29 -19.45
CA LYS A 175 5.02 7.03 -20.73
C LYS A 175 3.75 6.80 -21.56
N VAL A 176 2.63 6.56 -20.89
CA VAL A 176 1.33 6.45 -21.54
C VAL A 176 0.91 7.87 -21.88
N ARG A 177 0.84 8.16 -23.19
CA ARG A 177 0.47 9.46 -23.74
C ARG A 177 -0.98 9.46 -24.17
#